data_AF-A0A832ZUJ1-F1
#
_entry.id   AF-A0A832ZUJ1-F1
#
_cell.length_a   1.000
_cell.length_b   1.000
_cell.length_c   1.000
_cell.angle_alpha   90.00
_cell.angle_beta   90.00
_cell.angle_gamma   90.00
#
_symmetry.space_group_name_H-M   'P 1'
#
loop_
_entity.id
_entity.type
_entity.pdbx_description
1 polymer ?
#
loop_
_entity_poly.entity_id
_entity_poly.type
_entity_poly.pdbx_seq_one_letter_code
_entity_poly.pdbx_strand_id
1 'polypeptide(L)'
;MSWIEDTVSFRGYVRRSGNSLVVTIPAELSQRFLIKEGQEFIILGMGRKTPDFEGALQIYLGYFVVYEKAPVVFLKITNVKGEQLEVINQIAKMLGSTYVTPVEDGVKIVLGSIERGVIKRARSMEEAKSIAASLVAELKSHGIDVEEYSVSEEILERRDLDPSVVSKAPSKAGENIRYKWEL
;
A
#
# COMPACT_ATOMS: atom_id res chain seq x y z
N MET A 1 9.18 -16.37 -22.52
CA MET A 1 9.85 -15.59 -21.46
C MET A 1 10.38 -14.30 -22.08
N SER A 2 9.55 -13.27 -22.11
CA SER A 2 9.93 -11.92 -22.56
C SER A 2 10.26 -11.09 -21.33
N TRP A 3 11.43 -10.46 -21.30
CA TRP A 3 11.68 -9.35 -20.38
C TRP A 3 10.60 -8.31 -20.62
N ILE A 4 9.93 -7.88 -19.56
CA ILE A 4 9.08 -6.69 -19.63
C ILE A 4 10.00 -5.55 -19.27
N GLU A 5 10.46 -4.83 -20.29
CA GLU A 5 11.24 -3.61 -20.06
C GLU A 5 10.36 -2.58 -19.37
N ASP A 6 10.97 -1.81 -18.49
CA ASP A 6 10.32 -0.65 -17.95
C ASP A 6 10.09 0.40 -19.03
N THR A 7 9.13 1.30 -18.81
CA THR A 7 8.87 2.45 -19.70
C THR A 7 10.06 3.42 -19.82
N VAL A 8 11.06 3.27 -18.95
CA VAL A 8 12.20 4.17 -18.83
C VAL A 8 13.49 3.42 -19.12
N SER A 9 14.16 3.77 -20.23
CA SER A 9 15.45 3.22 -20.66
C SER A 9 16.52 4.31 -20.74
N PHE A 10 17.73 4.05 -20.25
CA PHE A 10 18.85 4.96 -20.37
C PHE A 10 20.11 4.25 -20.84
N ARG A 11 20.96 4.95 -21.59
CA ARG A 11 22.31 4.50 -21.93
C ARG A 11 23.28 5.07 -20.90
N GLY A 12 24.13 4.21 -20.37
CA GLY A 12 25.15 4.58 -19.40
C GLY A 12 26.44 3.81 -19.64
N TYR A 13 27.48 4.19 -18.89
CA TYR A 13 28.78 3.53 -18.92
C TYR A 13 29.10 3.01 -17.53
N VAL A 14 29.76 1.84 -17.48
CA VAL A 14 30.31 1.30 -16.24
C VAL A 14 31.57 2.10 -15.89
N ARG A 15 31.65 2.59 -14.66
CA ARG A 15 32.84 3.29 -14.14
C ARG A 15 33.52 2.47 -13.05
N ARG A 16 34.81 2.70 -12.85
CA ARG A 16 35.55 2.12 -11.73
C ARG A 16 35.40 3.01 -10.48
N SER A 17 35.19 2.39 -9.33
CA SER A 17 35.23 3.02 -8.01
C SER A 17 36.02 2.13 -7.06
N GLY A 18 37.27 2.51 -6.77
CA GLY A 18 38.21 1.64 -6.06
C GLY A 18 38.43 0.33 -6.82
N ASN A 19 38.24 -0.79 -6.11
CA ASN A 19 38.36 -2.14 -6.66
C ASN A 19 37.05 -2.68 -7.29
N SER A 20 35.99 -1.86 -7.34
CA SER A 20 34.67 -2.26 -7.83
C SER A 20 34.25 -1.50 -9.08
N LEU A 21 33.25 -2.05 -9.77
CA LEU A 21 32.57 -1.39 -10.88
C LEU A 21 31.25 -0.78 -10.36
N VAL A 22 30.88 0.38 -10.90
CA VAL A 22 29.67 1.11 -10.53
C VAL A 22 28.91 1.47 -11.78
N VAL A 23 27.59 1.28 -11.72
CA VAL A 23 26.62 1.77 -12.69
C VAL A 23 25.79 2.86 -12.01
N THR A 24 25.53 3.95 -12.73
CA THR A 24 24.64 5.00 -12.23
C THR A 24 23.19 4.57 -12.43
N ILE A 25 22.41 4.59 -11.35
CA ILE A 25 20.94 4.46 -11.42
C ILE A 25 20.39 5.86 -11.75
N PRO A 26 19.68 6.03 -12.88
CA PRO A 26 19.04 7.29 -13.26
C PRO A 26 18.06 7.77 -12.18
N ALA A 27 17.92 9.09 -12.05
CA ALA A 27 17.10 9.70 -11.01
C ALA A 27 15.64 9.27 -11.11
N GLU A 28 15.13 9.09 -12.32
CA GLU A 28 13.77 8.67 -12.64
C GLU A 28 13.48 7.28 -12.09
N LEU A 29 14.41 6.33 -12.25
CA LEU A 29 14.29 4.98 -11.70
C LEU A 29 14.46 4.98 -10.19
N SER A 30 15.43 5.75 -9.67
CA SER A 30 15.67 5.89 -8.24
C SER A 30 14.44 6.46 -7.52
N GLN A 31 13.84 7.51 -8.05
CA GLN A 31 12.62 8.12 -7.52
C GLN A 31 11.41 7.21 -7.66
N ARG A 32 11.23 6.56 -8.82
CA ARG A 32 10.10 5.66 -9.05
C ARG A 32 10.13 4.47 -8.09
N PHE A 33 11.27 3.80 -7.95
CA PHE A 33 11.41 2.63 -7.07
C PHE A 33 11.75 3.02 -5.62
N LEU A 34 11.81 4.31 -5.31
CA LEU A 34 12.11 4.84 -3.98
C LEU A 34 13.41 4.27 -3.38
N ILE A 35 14.43 4.13 -4.23
CA ILE A 35 15.73 3.59 -3.86
C ILE A 35 16.44 4.62 -2.97
N LYS A 36 16.97 4.14 -1.83
CA LYS A 36 17.69 4.97 -0.85
C LYS A 36 19.09 4.43 -0.62
N GLU A 37 19.96 5.29 -0.14
CA GLU A 37 21.27 4.87 0.34
C GLU A 37 21.11 3.85 1.49
N GLY A 38 21.98 2.84 1.50
CA GLY A 38 21.92 1.74 2.47
C GLY A 38 20.84 0.67 2.20
N GLN A 39 20.04 0.81 1.12
CA GLN A 39 19.11 -0.24 0.70
C GLN A 39 19.87 -1.51 0.27
N GLU A 40 19.53 -2.64 0.88
CA GLU A 40 20.04 -3.94 0.48
C GLU A 40 19.40 -4.39 -0.85
N PHE A 41 20.18 -5.08 -1.68
CA PHE A 41 19.73 -5.63 -2.96
C PHE A 41 20.59 -6.83 -3.36
N ILE A 42 20.09 -7.62 -4.31
CA ILE A 42 20.83 -8.73 -4.94
C ILE A 42 21.09 -8.38 -6.40
N ILE A 43 22.32 -8.59 -6.89
CA ILE A 43 22.63 -8.52 -8.32
C ILE A 43 22.63 -9.95 -8.88
N LEU A 44 21.82 -10.18 -9.90
CA LEU A 44 21.74 -11.45 -10.63
C LEU A 44 22.30 -11.29 -12.04
N GLY A 45 23.18 -12.20 -12.43
CA GLY A 45 23.62 -12.35 -13.81
C GLY A 45 22.60 -13.15 -14.61
N MET A 46 22.23 -12.65 -15.78
CA MET A 46 21.20 -13.23 -16.62
C MET A 46 21.73 -13.35 -18.05
N GLY A 47 21.39 -14.45 -18.71
CA GLY A 47 21.83 -14.71 -20.07
C GLY A 47 20.73 -15.41 -20.86
N ARG A 48 20.55 -15.01 -22.11
CA ARG A 48 19.74 -15.75 -23.08
C ARG A 48 20.47 -15.87 -24.41
N LYS A 49 20.06 -16.82 -25.24
CA LYS A 49 20.72 -17.10 -26.51
C LYS A 49 19.69 -17.34 -27.61
N THR A 50 19.28 -16.29 -28.34
CA THR A 50 18.46 -16.45 -29.57
C THR A 50 18.27 -15.12 -30.32
N PRO A 51 18.80 -14.94 -31.55
CA PRO A 51 19.84 -15.71 -32.23
C PRO A 51 21.26 -15.48 -31.67
N ASP A 52 21.49 -14.34 -31.03
CA ASP A 52 22.76 -13.95 -30.42
C ASP A 52 22.76 -14.20 -28.91
N PHE A 53 23.95 -14.19 -28.30
CA PHE A 53 24.08 -14.17 -26.84
C PHE A 53 23.80 -12.76 -26.31
N GLU A 54 22.82 -12.67 -25.42
CA GLU A 54 22.48 -11.44 -24.70
C GLU A 54 22.73 -11.65 -23.21
N GLY A 55 23.53 -10.77 -22.63
CA GLY A 55 23.79 -10.72 -21.19
C GLY A 55 23.09 -9.53 -20.54
N ALA A 56 22.58 -9.71 -19.33
CA ALA A 56 21.96 -8.66 -18.54
C ALA A 56 22.30 -8.83 -17.05
N LEU A 57 22.28 -7.73 -16.31
CA LEU A 57 22.33 -7.72 -14.85
C LEU A 57 20.99 -7.24 -14.32
N GLN A 58 20.36 -8.02 -13.44
CA GLN A 58 19.16 -7.59 -12.71
C GLN A 58 19.55 -7.18 -11.30
N ILE A 59 19.08 -6.01 -10.90
CA ILE A 59 19.05 -5.60 -9.49
C ILE A 59 17.70 -6.04 -8.94
N TYR A 60 17.72 -7.01 -8.04
CA TYR A 60 16.55 -7.47 -7.30
C TYR A 60 16.51 -6.77 -5.95
N LEU A 61 15.49 -5.93 -5.75
CA LEU A 61 15.32 -5.14 -4.53
C LEU A 61 14.57 -5.92 -3.44
N GLY A 62 13.85 -6.99 -3.78
CA GLY A 62 12.96 -7.70 -2.85
C GLY A 62 11.49 -7.37 -3.06
N TYR A 63 10.66 -7.62 -2.05
CA TYR A 63 9.26 -7.23 -2.00
C TYR A 63 9.11 -5.79 -1.51
N PHE A 64 8.32 -4.98 -2.22
CA PHE A 64 7.98 -3.64 -1.75
C PHE A 64 6.88 -3.73 -0.70
N VAL A 65 7.20 -3.32 0.53
CA VAL A 65 6.26 -3.36 1.66
C VAL A 65 5.96 -1.95 2.11
N VAL A 66 4.66 -1.65 2.20
CA VAL A 66 4.13 -0.36 2.66
C VAL A 66 3.38 -0.58 3.97
N TYR A 67 3.72 0.22 4.98
CA TYR A 67 3.04 0.28 6.25
C TYR A 67 2.22 1.56 6.31
N GLU A 68 0.93 1.42 6.49
CA GLU A 68 -0.02 2.51 6.60
C GLU A 68 -0.58 2.57 8.02
N LYS A 69 -0.35 3.68 8.72
CA LYS A 69 -1.03 3.98 9.97
C LYS A 69 -2.40 4.59 9.65
N ALA A 70 -3.48 3.90 9.99
CA ALA A 70 -4.84 4.32 9.66
C ALA A 70 -5.80 4.19 10.85
N PRO A 71 -6.79 5.09 10.96
CA PRO A 71 -7.90 4.87 11.87
C PRO A 71 -8.73 3.64 11.48
N VAL A 72 -9.11 2.86 12.47
CA VAL A 72 -9.98 1.68 12.33
C VAL A 72 -11.17 1.86 13.25
N VAL A 73 -12.36 1.65 12.69
CA VAL A 73 -13.62 1.58 13.45
C VAL A 73 -13.96 0.11 13.60
N PHE A 74 -14.05 -0.36 14.85
CA PHE A 74 -14.57 -1.68 15.16
C PHE A 74 -16.02 -1.53 15.60
N LEU A 75 -16.91 -2.32 14.98
CA LEU A 75 -18.32 -2.43 15.34
C LEU A 75 -18.61 -3.84 15.84
N LYS A 76 -19.13 -3.94 17.06
CA LYS A 76 -19.65 -5.19 17.60
C LYS A 76 -21.11 -5.35 17.20
N ILE A 77 -21.40 -6.36 16.39
CA ILE A 77 -22.72 -6.62 15.80
C ILE A 77 -23.01 -8.11 15.96
N THR A 78 -24.06 -8.46 16.69
CA THR A 78 -24.47 -9.87 16.86
C THR A 78 -25.01 -10.42 15.54
N ASN A 79 -24.64 -11.65 15.19
CA ASN A 79 -25.21 -12.39 14.04
C ASN A 79 -25.09 -11.67 12.68
N VAL A 80 -23.91 -11.16 12.32
CA VAL A 80 -23.67 -10.59 10.98
C VAL A 80 -23.96 -11.63 9.90
N LYS A 81 -25.10 -11.51 9.22
CA LYS A 81 -25.45 -12.32 8.05
C LYS A 81 -24.84 -11.73 6.77
N GLY A 82 -24.70 -12.55 5.72
CA GLY A 82 -24.14 -12.13 4.44
C GLY A 82 -24.77 -10.85 3.88
N GLU A 83 -26.10 -10.76 3.87
CA GLU A 83 -26.84 -9.57 3.41
C GLU A 83 -26.55 -8.32 4.26
N GLN A 84 -26.40 -8.47 5.59
CA GLN A 84 -26.08 -7.35 6.47
C GLN A 84 -24.65 -6.85 6.24
N LEU A 85 -23.70 -7.75 5.96
CA LEU A 85 -22.33 -7.35 5.63
C LEU A 85 -22.26 -6.54 4.34
N GLU A 86 -23.09 -6.86 3.34
CA GLU A 86 -23.19 -6.06 2.12
C GLU A 86 -23.70 -4.64 2.40
N VAL A 87 -24.75 -4.51 3.21
CA VAL A 87 -25.29 -3.21 3.64
C VAL A 87 -24.24 -2.42 4.41
N ILE A 88 -23.54 -3.05 5.37
CA ILE A 88 -22.45 -2.42 6.12
C ILE A 88 -21.35 -1.93 5.17
N ASN A 89 -20.96 -2.77 4.21
CA ASN A 89 -19.92 -2.42 3.23
C ASN A 89 -20.33 -1.25 2.34
N GLN A 90 -21.60 -1.20 1.90
CA GLN A 90 -22.13 -0.08 1.11
C GLN A 90 -22.12 1.22 1.92
N ILE A 91 -22.62 1.20 3.15
CA ILE A 91 -22.66 2.38 4.02
C ILE A 91 -21.24 2.86 4.37
N ALA A 92 -20.36 1.94 4.77
CA ALA A 92 -18.98 2.25 5.07
C ALA A 92 -18.26 2.89 3.87
N LYS A 93 -18.46 2.37 2.66
CA LYS A 93 -17.91 2.95 1.42
C LYS A 93 -18.46 4.34 1.13
N MET A 94 -19.75 4.59 1.32
CA MET A 94 -20.33 5.93 1.17
C MET A 94 -19.68 6.93 2.13
N LEU A 95 -19.33 6.49 3.33
CA LEU A 95 -18.62 7.28 4.35
C LEU A 95 -17.09 7.32 4.14
N GLY A 96 -16.59 6.70 3.06
CA GLY A 96 -15.19 6.77 2.66
C GLY A 96 -14.27 5.73 3.29
N SER A 97 -14.80 4.57 3.71
CA SER A 97 -13.97 3.44 4.12
C SER A 97 -13.18 2.86 2.96
N THR A 98 -11.96 2.43 3.24
CA THR A 98 -11.09 1.76 2.28
C THR A 98 -11.33 0.25 2.24
N TYR A 99 -11.47 -0.36 3.41
CA TYR A 99 -11.73 -1.80 3.58
C TYR A 99 -12.73 -2.04 4.69
N VAL A 100 -13.50 -3.10 4.50
CA VAL A 100 -14.43 -3.64 5.49
C VAL A 100 -14.12 -5.12 5.62
N THR A 101 -13.73 -5.55 6.81
CA THR A 101 -13.31 -6.92 7.08
C THR A 101 -14.19 -7.49 8.19
N PRO A 102 -14.93 -8.58 7.94
CA PRO A 102 -15.62 -9.28 9.00
C PRO A 102 -14.60 -9.92 9.94
N VAL A 103 -14.88 -9.86 11.23
CA VAL A 103 -14.09 -10.50 12.30
C VAL A 103 -15.05 -11.27 13.21
N GLU A 104 -14.52 -12.15 14.06
CA GLU A 104 -15.32 -13.08 14.86
C GLU A 104 -16.49 -12.41 15.61
N ASP A 105 -16.22 -11.25 16.24
CA ASP A 105 -17.20 -10.51 17.04
C ASP A 105 -17.80 -9.28 16.34
N GLY A 106 -17.68 -9.17 15.00
CA GLY A 106 -18.29 -8.06 14.27
C GLY A 106 -17.56 -7.65 13.01
N VAL A 107 -17.33 -6.36 12.82
CA VAL A 107 -16.77 -5.81 11.58
C VAL A 107 -15.71 -4.74 11.89
N LYS A 108 -14.53 -4.87 11.26
CA LYS A 108 -13.51 -3.83 11.22
C LYS A 108 -13.63 -3.02 9.95
N ILE A 109 -13.66 -1.70 10.09
CA ILE A 109 -13.77 -0.75 8.99
C ILE A 109 -12.55 0.15 9.01
N VAL A 110 -11.75 0.04 7.97
CA VAL A 110 -10.50 0.78 7.81
C VAL A 110 -10.78 2.10 7.10
N LEU A 111 -10.37 3.20 7.72
CA LEU A 111 -10.43 4.55 7.15
C LEU A 111 -9.04 4.98 6.66
N GLY A 112 -8.49 4.17 5.76
CA GLY A 112 -7.16 4.35 5.19
C GLY A 112 -7.09 5.48 4.16
N SER A 113 -5.85 5.88 3.90
CA SER A 113 -5.42 6.81 2.86
C SER A 113 -5.10 6.13 1.53
N ILE A 114 -4.79 4.83 1.51
CA ILE A 114 -4.40 4.11 0.28
C ILE A 114 -5.60 3.35 -0.29
N GLU A 115 -6.12 3.78 -1.43
CA GLU A 115 -7.25 3.12 -2.12
C GLU A 115 -6.90 2.88 -3.61
N ARG A 116 -6.96 1.60 -4.04
CA ARG A 116 -6.78 1.20 -5.46
C ARG A 116 -5.53 1.80 -6.13
N GLY A 117 -4.40 1.84 -5.42
CA GLY A 117 -3.16 2.41 -5.95
C GLY A 117 -3.15 3.94 -6.04
N VAL A 118 -4.03 4.63 -5.29
CA VAL A 118 -4.01 6.08 -5.14
C VAL A 118 -3.91 6.43 -3.66
N ILE A 119 -3.04 7.38 -3.32
CA ILE A 119 -2.87 7.88 -1.96
C ILE A 119 -3.66 9.18 -1.79
N LYS A 120 -4.64 9.15 -0.89
CA LYS A 120 -5.49 10.26 -0.50
C LYS A 120 -5.00 10.89 0.81
N ARG A 121 -5.65 11.97 1.23
CA ARG A 121 -5.42 12.57 2.55
C ARG A 121 -5.78 11.56 3.65
N ALA A 122 -4.87 11.36 4.60
CA ALA A 122 -5.15 10.58 5.79
C ALA A 122 -6.22 11.26 6.67
N ARG A 123 -7.13 10.46 7.22
CA ARG A 123 -8.17 10.91 8.15
C ARG A 123 -7.57 11.13 9.54
N SER A 124 -8.01 12.18 10.22
CA SER A 124 -7.67 12.35 11.65
C SER A 124 -8.52 11.43 12.53
N MET A 125 -8.11 11.26 13.78
CA MET A 125 -8.90 10.48 14.74
C MET A 125 -10.24 11.15 15.08
N GLU A 126 -10.31 12.47 15.08
CA GLU A 126 -11.55 13.23 15.26
C GLU A 126 -12.51 12.99 14.08
N GLU A 127 -12.00 13.04 12.85
CA GLU A 127 -12.78 12.70 11.65
C GLU A 127 -13.28 11.25 11.71
N ALA A 128 -12.41 10.31 12.11
CA ALA A 128 -12.77 8.90 12.27
C ALA A 128 -13.87 8.68 13.33
N LYS A 129 -13.81 9.39 14.46
CA LYS A 129 -14.86 9.34 15.50
C LYS A 129 -16.20 9.90 14.99
N SER A 130 -16.16 10.99 14.22
CA SER A 130 -17.37 11.55 13.60
C SER A 130 -17.98 10.60 12.56
N ILE A 131 -17.13 9.95 11.76
CA ILE A 131 -17.55 8.91 10.81
C ILE A 131 -18.14 7.72 11.55
N ALA A 132 -17.51 7.25 12.63
CA ALA A 132 -18.02 6.14 13.43
C ALA A 132 -19.41 6.42 14.02
N ALA A 133 -19.62 7.63 14.55
CA ALA A 133 -20.93 8.04 15.05
C ALA A 133 -22.00 8.06 13.95
N SER A 134 -21.66 8.59 12.78
CA SER A 134 -22.55 8.63 11.61
C SER A 134 -22.87 7.24 11.09
N LEU A 135 -21.87 6.37 11.05
CA LEU A 135 -21.99 4.98 10.64
C LEU A 135 -22.93 4.21 11.55
N VAL A 136 -22.81 4.35 12.88
CA VAL A 136 -23.70 3.69 13.85
C VAL A 136 -25.14 4.18 13.69
N ALA A 137 -25.34 5.48 13.48
CA ALA A 137 -26.68 6.04 13.25
C ALA A 137 -27.33 5.48 11.98
N GLU A 138 -26.56 5.39 10.89
CA GLU A 138 -27.04 4.86 9.60
C GLU A 138 -27.30 3.36 9.65
N LEU A 139 -26.48 2.59 10.35
CA LEU A 139 -26.71 1.16 10.54
C LEU A 139 -28.00 0.89 11.33
N LYS A 140 -28.24 1.67 12.39
CA LYS A 140 -29.47 1.58 13.18
C LYS A 140 -30.72 1.94 12.37
N SER A 141 -30.64 2.93 11.48
CA SER A 141 -31.75 3.29 10.59
C SER A 141 -32.09 2.16 9.59
N HIS A 142 -31.11 1.31 9.26
CA HIS A 142 -31.27 0.11 8.43
C HIS A 142 -31.61 -1.16 9.23
N GLY A 143 -31.94 -1.03 10.53
CA GLY A 143 -32.33 -2.15 11.38
C GLY A 143 -31.16 -3.04 11.82
N ILE A 144 -29.92 -2.57 11.72
CA ILE A 144 -28.73 -3.26 12.21
C ILE A 144 -28.41 -2.73 13.60
N ASP A 145 -28.52 -3.60 14.61
CA ASP A 145 -28.19 -3.22 15.99
C ASP A 145 -26.68 -3.31 16.23
N VAL A 146 -26.12 -2.23 16.75
CA VAL A 146 -24.70 -2.13 17.08
C VAL A 146 -24.59 -2.10 18.60
N GLU A 147 -24.06 -3.18 19.17
CA GLU A 147 -23.90 -3.32 20.63
C GLU A 147 -22.88 -2.32 21.17
N GLU A 148 -21.74 -2.23 20.48
CA GLU A 148 -20.60 -1.41 20.89
C GLU A 148 -19.82 -0.97 19.65
N TYR A 149 -19.15 0.19 19.74
CA TYR A 149 -18.16 0.58 18.76
C TYR A 149 -16.94 1.22 19.42
N SER A 150 -15.78 1.03 18.79
CA SER A 150 -14.53 1.68 19.20
C SER A 150 -13.77 2.20 17.98
N VAL A 151 -12.92 3.20 18.21
CA VAL A 151 -12.06 3.78 17.17
C VAL A 151 -10.62 3.73 17.67
N SER A 152 -9.76 3.09 16.90
CA SER A 152 -8.33 2.92 17.20
C SER A 152 -7.47 3.34 16.00
N GLU A 153 -6.16 3.38 16.19
CA GLU A 153 -5.20 3.42 15.08
C GLU A 153 -4.54 2.05 14.94
N GLU A 154 -4.46 1.53 13.72
CA GLU A 154 -3.74 0.29 13.41
C GLU A 154 -2.68 0.55 12.32
N ILE A 155 -1.61 -0.25 12.33
CA ILE A 155 -0.61 -0.27 11.26
C ILE A 155 -0.97 -1.42 10.32
N LEU A 156 -1.28 -1.07 9.08
CA LEU A 156 -1.68 -1.99 8.01
C LEU A 156 -0.49 -2.24 7.09
N GLU A 157 -0.16 -3.51 6.87
CA GLU A 157 0.87 -3.92 5.93
C GLU A 157 0.27 -4.18 4.55
N ARG A 158 0.93 -3.67 3.50
CA ARG A 158 0.55 -3.87 2.10
C ARG A 158 1.76 -4.26 1.26
N ARG A 159 1.55 -5.22 0.37
CA ARG A 159 2.59 -5.79 -0.52
C ARG A 159 2.22 -5.73 -2.00
N ASP A 160 1.06 -5.15 -2.32
CA ASP A 160 0.44 -5.10 -3.64
C ASP A 160 0.58 -3.74 -4.33
N LEU A 161 1.31 -2.80 -3.71
CA LEU A 161 1.45 -1.44 -4.22
C LEU A 161 2.68 -1.26 -5.10
N ASP A 162 2.50 -0.58 -6.22
CA ASP A 162 3.61 -0.08 -7.02
C ASP A 162 4.30 1.10 -6.28
N PRO A 163 5.63 1.09 -6.11
CA PRO A 163 6.38 2.17 -5.47
C PRO A 163 6.12 3.57 -6.04
N SER A 164 5.77 3.65 -7.33
CA SER A 164 5.46 4.91 -8.01
C SER A 164 4.22 5.61 -7.47
N VAL A 165 3.30 4.87 -6.84
CA VAL A 165 2.13 5.43 -6.16
C VAL A 165 2.59 6.23 -4.94
N VAL A 166 3.51 5.66 -4.17
CA VAL A 166 4.07 6.27 -2.96
C VAL A 166 4.98 7.44 -3.32
N SER A 167 5.76 7.35 -4.40
CA SER A 167 6.64 8.44 -4.82
C SER A 167 5.90 9.70 -5.27
N LYS A 168 4.67 9.55 -5.76
CA LYS A 168 3.78 10.66 -6.19
C LYS A 168 2.84 11.14 -5.08
N ALA A 169 2.91 10.54 -3.88
CA ALA A 169 1.98 10.83 -2.81
C ALA A 169 2.08 12.29 -2.32
N PRO A 170 0.95 12.91 -1.92
CA PRO A 170 0.98 14.20 -1.26
C PRO A 170 1.83 14.15 0.02
N SER A 171 2.57 15.22 0.33
CA SER A 171 3.48 15.28 1.49
C SER A 171 2.83 14.89 2.83
N LYS A 172 1.55 15.24 3.04
CA LYS A 172 0.79 14.89 4.25
C LYS A 172 0.50 13.39 4.43
N ALA A 173 0.55 12.61 3.35
CA ALA A 173 0.45 11.15 3.46
C ALA A 173 1.77 10.51 3.94
N GLY A 174 2.90 11.21 3.76
CA GLY A 174 4.22 10.70 4.09
C GLY A 174 4.48 10.47 5.58
N GLU A 175 3.72 11.08 6.48
CA GLU A 175 3.88 10.85 7.93
C GLU A 175 3.25 9.52 8.38
N ASN A 176 2.15 9.12 7.75
CA ASN A 176 1.41 7.90 8.09
C ASN A 176 1.78 6.70 7.23
N ILE A 177 2.55 6.92 6.16
CA ILE A 177 3.01 5.88 5.24
C ILE A 177 4.51 5.69 5.39
N ARG A 178 4.91 4.49 5.77
CA ARG A 178 6.31 4.03 5.73
C ARG A 178 6.44 2.95 4.68
N TYR A 179 7.63 2.80 4.12
CA TYR A 179 7.89 1.75 3.14
C TYR A 179 9.33 1.26 3.22
N LYS A 180 9.56 0.05 2.76
CA LYS A 180 10.88 -0.55 2.56
C LYS A 180 10.82 -1.64 1.51
N TRP A 181 11.98 -1.97 0.96
CA TRP A 181 12.14 -3.22 0.24
C TRP A 181 12.65 -4.30 1.21
N GLU A 182 11.98 -5.45 1.23
CA GLU A 182 12.35 -6.63 2.03
C GLU A 182 12.89 -7.74 1.10
N LEU A 183 14.13 -8.18 1.31
CA LEU A 183 14.72 -9.31 0.59
C LEU A 183 14.13 -10.65 1.00
#